data_AF-A0AAW7YB17-F1
#
_entry.id   AF-A0AAW7YB17-F1
#
_cell.length_a   1.000
_cell.length_b   1.000
_cell.length_c   1.000
_cell.angle_alpha   90.00
_cell.angle_beta   90.00
_cell.angle_gamma   90.00
#
_symmetry.space_group_name_H-M   'P 1'
#
loop_
_entity.id
_entity.type
_entity.pdbx_description
1 polymer ?
#
loop_
_entity_poly.entity_id
_entity_poly.type
_entity_poly.pdbx_seq_one_letter_code
_entity_poly.pdbx_strand_id
1 'polypeptide(L)' 'MKSSDIVENWKRFAAAIDKLGGEVKSLFIDEPATKKEIAILEGQLGFELPLSLKEVLLTFSKKVEFRWFFPDGYEL' A
#
# COMPACT_ATOMS: atom_id res chain seq x y z
N MET A 1 -12.08 -7.81 -8.04
CA MET A 1 -10.75 -7.27 -8.41
C MET A 1 -9.73 -8.00 -7.57
N LYS A 2 -8.74 -8.65 -8.18
CA LYS A 2 -7.69 -9.36 -7.44
C LYS A 2 -6.64 -8.37 -6.97
N SER A 3 -5.98 -8.63 -5.85
CA SER A 3 -4.92 -7.75 -5.34
C SER A 3 -3.77 -7.56 -6.36
N SER A 4 -3.53 -8.55 -7.22
CA SER A 4 -2.62 -8.45 -8.36
C SER A 4 -2.94 -7.29 -9.31
N ASP A 5 -4.23 -7.04 -9.53
CA ASP A 5 -4.70 -6.02 -10.47
C ASP A 5 -4.42 -4.61 -9.91
N ILE A 6 -4.51 -4.45 -8.59
CA ILE A 6 -4.21 -3.20 -7.88
C ILE A 6 -2.72 -2.89 -7.96
N VAL A 7 -1.87 -3.88 -7.69
CA VAL A 7 -0.40 -3.71 -7.77
C VAL A 7 0.02 -3.32 -9.19
N GLU A 8 -0.55 -3.97 -10.20
CA GLU A 8 -0.27 -3.65 -11.59
C GLU A 8 -0.72 -2.23 -11.95
N ASN A 9 -1.89 -1.80 -11.46
CA ASN A 9 -2.35 -0.42 -11.63
C ASN A 9 -1.41 0.60 -10.96
N TRP A 10 -0.90 0.33 -9.76
CA TRP A 10 0.08 1.22 -9.12
C TRP A 10 1.41 1.28 -9.89
N LYS A 11 1.89 0.17 -10.45
CA LYS A 11 3.08 0.17 -11.32
C LYS A 11 2.86 1.02 -12.57
N ARG A 12 1.69 0.91 -13.21
CA ARG A 12 1.33 1.75 -14.37
C ARG A 12 1.24 3.21 -13.99
N PHE A 13 0.68 3.51 -12.82
CA PHE A 13 0.59 4.88 -12.31
C PHE A 13 1.98 5.46 -12.03
N ALA A 14 2.88 4.69 -11.41
CA ALA A 14 4.27 5.08 -11.19
C ALA A 14 5.00 5.38 -12.52
N ALA A 15 4.81 4.52 -13.53
CA ALA A 15 5.36 4.75 -14.86
C ALA A 15 4.76 5.97 -15.56
N ALA A 16 3.50 6.31 -15.30
CA ALA A 16 2.87 7.52 -15.84
C ALA A 16 3.42 8.79 -15.17
N ILE A 17 3.62 8.77 -13.84
CA ILE A 17 4.24 9.87 -13.10
C ILE A 17 5.64 10.18 -13.64
N ASP A 18 6.46 9.14 -13.83
CA ASP A 18 7.83 9.25 -14.37
C ASP A 18 7.82 9.88 -15.78
N LYS A 19 6.90 9.46 -16.65
CA LYS A 19 6.74 10.06 -17.99
C LYS A 19 6.33 11.52 -17.99
N LEU A 20 5.61 11.96 -16.96
CA LEU A 20 5.17 13.34 -16.79
C LEU A 20 6.24 14.22 -16.10
N GLY A 21 7.43 13.67 -15.84
CA GLY A 21 8.51 14.39 -15.15
C GLY A 21 8.34 14.45 -13.63
N GLY A 22 7.43 13.66 -13.07
CA GLY A 22 7.32 13.47 -11.63
C GLY A 22 8.29 12.40 -11.13
N GLU A 23 8.57 12.43 -9.83
CA GLU A 23 9.49 11.51 -9.18
C GLU A 23 8.73 10.52 -8.29
N VAL A 24 8.91 9.22 -8.53
CA VAL A 24 8.41 8.16 -7.65
C VAL A 24 9.48 7.82 -6.62
N LYS A 25 9.30 8.26 -5.37
CA LYS A 25 10.26 7.95 -4.28
C LYS A 25 10.15 6.53 -3.77
N SER A 26 8.93 5.98 -3.72
CA SER A 26 8.73 4.62 -3.22
C SER A 26 7.45 4.01 -3.75
N LEU A 27 7.53 2.78 -4.23
CA LEU A 27 6.39 1.87 -4.35
C LEU A 27 6.78 0.57 -3.63
N PHE A 28 6.42 0.48 -2.35
CA PHE A 28 6.75 -0.62 -1.47
C PHE A 28 5.48 -1.33 -1.02
N ILE A 29 5.49 -2.65 -1.15
CA ILE A 29 4.41 -3.54 -0.72
C ILE A 29 5.06 -4.65 0.06
N ASP A 30 4.76 -4.71 1.35
CA ASP A 30 5.26 -5.76 2.24
C ASP A 30 4.42 -7.02 2.11
N GLU A 31 4.92 -8.13 2.66
CA GLU A 31 4.17 -9.38 2.74
C GLU A 31 2.92 -9.24 3.63
N PRO A 32 1.90 -10.10 3.45
CA PRO A 32 0.76 -10.15 4.37
C PRO A 32 1.20 -10.44 5.81
N ALA A 33 0.44 -9.92 6.76
CA ALA A 33 0.58 -10.25 8.17
C ALA A 33 0.17 -11.71 8.43
N THR A 34 0.76 -12.29 9.46
CA THR A 34 0.34 -13.56 10.05
C THR A 34 -0.79 -13.33 11.05
N LYS A 35 -1.62 -14.37 11.28
CA LYS A 35 -2.63 -14.34 12.35
C LYS A 35 -2.04 -14.05 13.73
N LYS A 36 -0.79 -14.48 13.96
CA LYS A 36 -0.06 -14.23 15.21
C LYS A 36 0.28 -12.75 15.38
N GLU A 37 0.78 -12.10 14.32
CA GLU A 37 1.06 -10.66 14.35
C GLU A 37 -0.21 -9.84 14.60
N ILE A 38 -1.33 -10.21 13.98
CA ILE A 38 -2.63 -9.56 14.23
C ILE A 38 -3.08 -9.74 15.68
N ALA A 39 -3.00 -10.95 16.24
CA ALA A 39 -3.39 -11.19 17.63
C ALA A 39 -2.52 -10.42 18.63
N ILE A 40 -1.21 -10.32 18.37
CA ILE A 40 -0.29 -9.51 19.19
C ILE A 40 -0.71 -8.03 19.11
N LEU A 41 -0.98 -7.52 17.90
CA LEU A 41 -1.38 -6.13 17.68
C LEU A 41 -2.71 -5.79 18.35
N GLU A 42 -3.74 -6.63 18.22
CA GLU A 42 -5.04 -6.44 18.88
C GLU A 42 -4.89 -6.45 20.41
N GLY A 43 -4.03 -7.32 20.94
CA GLY A 43 -3.67 -7.33 22.36
C GLY A 43 -2.99 -6.03 22.82
N GLN A 44 -2.12 -5.45 21.99
CA GLN A 44 -1.48 -4.16 22.27
C GLN A 44 -2.44 -2.97 22.16
N LEU A 45 -3.39 -3.02 21.22
CA LEU A 45 -4.39 -1.98 20.99
C LEU A 45 -5.52 -2.02 22.02
N GLY A 46 -5.76 -3.18 22.65
CA GLY A 46 -6.86 -3.38 23.58
C GLY A 46 -8.24 -3.49 22.92
N PHE A 47 -8.28 -3.68 21.60
CA PHE A 47 -9.52 -3.90 20.84
C PHE A 47 -9.25 -4.74 19.59
N GLU A 48 -10.31 -5.36 19.06
CA GLU A 48 -10.23 -6.12 17.82
C GLU A 48 -10.33 -5.22 16.59
N LEU A 49 -9.45 -5.44 15.62
CA LEU A 49 -9.51 -4.77 14.33
C LEU A 49 -10.80 -5.15 13.60
N PRO A 50 -11.40 -4.22 12.83
CA PRO A 50 -12.51 -4.54 11.95
C PRO A 50 -12.17 -5.71 11.03
N LEU A 51 -13.15 -6.60 10.79
CA LEU A 51 -12.93 -7.80 9.98
C LEU A 51 -12.36 -7.49 8.59
N SER A 52 -12.91 -6.47 7.92
CA SER A 52 -12.44 -6.02 6.61
C SER A 52 -10.99 -5.56 6.61
N LEU A 53 -10.52 -4.93 7.70
CA LEU A 53 -9.13 -4.53 7.84
C LEU A 53 -8.23 -5.76 8.07
N LYS A 54 -8.65 -6.70 8.92
CA LYS A 54 -7.93 -7.97 9.14
C LYS A 54 -7.76 -8.76 7.85
N GLU A 55 -8.82 -8.83 7.03
CA GLU A 55 -8.77 -9.52 5.74
C GLU A 55 -7.69 -8.93 4.83
N VAL A 56 -7.61 -7.60 4.71
CA VAL A 56 -6.57 -6.94 3.90
C VAL A 56 -5.17 -7.22 4.46
N LEU A 57 -4.98 -7.10 5.77
CA LEU A 57 -3.68 -7.34 6.40
C LEU A 57 -3.22 -8.78 6.21
N LEU A 58 -4.12 -9.76 6.32
CA LEU A 58 -3.80 -11.20 6.22
C LEU A 58 -3.66 -11.72 4.79
N THR A 59 -4.31 -11.06 3.81
CA THR A 59 -4.39 -11.58 2.43
C THR A 59 -3.62 -10.74 1.42
N PHE A 60 -3.35 -9.47 1.72
CA PHE A 60 -2.71 -8.56 0.78
C PHE A 60 -1.36 -8.07 1.28
N SER A 61 -1.32 -7.27 2.34
CA SER A 61 -0.08 -6.68 2.82
C SER A 61 -0.25 -6.08 4.21
N LYS A 62 0.77 -6.23 5.06
CA LYS A 62 0.85 -5.54 6.35
C LYS A 62 1.29 -4.08 6.22
N LYS A 63 1.90 -3.69 5.11
CA LYS A 63 2.34 -2.32 4.85
C LYS A 63 2.43 -2.03 3.35
N VAL A 64 1.77 -0.95 2.94
CA VAL A 64 1.91 -0.39 1.59
C VAL A 64 2.38 1.05 1.71
N GLU A 65 3.37 1.42 0.91
CA GLU A 65 3.82 2.80 0.76
C GLU A 65 3.95 3.13 -0.73
N PHE A 66 3.15 4.09 -1.19
CA PHE A 66 3.28 4.64 -2.54
C PHE A 66 3.44 6.16 -2.45
N ARG A 67 4.66 6.64 -2.65
CA ARG A 67 5.05 8.04 -2.51
C ARG A 67 5.65 8.55 -3.81
N TRP A 68 5.15 9.68 -4.24
CA TRP A 68 5.58 10.35 -5.45
C TRP A 68 5.30 11.85 -5.35
N PHE A 69 5.99 12.64 -6.18
CA PHE A 69 5.86 14.09 -6.22
C PHE A 69 6.00 14.60 -7.65
N PHE A 70 5.37 15.73 -7.94
CA PHE A 70 5.73 16.53 -9.11
C PHE A 70 6.69 17.64 -8.69
N PRO A 71 7.52 18.15 -9.63
CA PRO A 71 8.32 19.34 -9.37
C PRO A 71 7.41 20.55 -9.09
N ASP A 72 7.94 21.49 -8.31
CA ASP A 72 7.24 22.75 -8.03
C ASP A 72 6.95 23.50 -9.34
N GLY A 73 5.73 24.00 -9.47
CA GLY A 73 5.30 24.73 -10.68
C GLY A 73 4.94 23.84 -11.88
N TYR A 74 4.70 22.55 -11.66
CA TYR A 74 4.14 21.67 -12.70
C TYR A 74 2.77 22.16 -13.18
N GLU A 75 2.63 22.41 -14.49
CA GLU A 75 1.38 22.75 -15.17
C GLU A 75 1.02 21.62 -16.16
N LEU A 76 -0.27 21.28 -16.23
CA LEU A 76 -0.84 20.17 -17.03
C LEU A 76 -1.15 20.58 -18.48
#